data_AF-A0A409WBC2-F1
#
_entry.id   AF-A0A409WBC2-F1
#
_cell.length_a   1.000
_cell.length_b   1.000
_cell.length_c   1.000
_cell.angle_alpha   90.00
_cell.angle_beta   90.00
_cell.angle_gamma   90.00
#
_symmetry.space_group_name_H-M   'P 1'
#
loop_
_entity.id
_entity.type
_entity.pdbx_description
1 polymer ?
#
loop_
_entity_poly.entity_id
_entity_poly.type
_entity_poly.pdbx_seq_one_letter_code
_entity_poly.pdbx_strand_id
1 'polypeptide(L)'
;MSSLFLANELLDLIVGHLDADSPADRRALLSCALVNNALRMMTRPQVFRRVKISYEPSTKQTVFTDSKFATGAEFLDIITNNPLIAGLVKELVIEVVLLGVSGSIDICSDNEMFSLYRITHQLAKLQKFSIASSSDIFLWEDTEKTTQLFLYEIASRVRSLDVSIFKDFPLSAFLNAKKLRTLRVQNLDWNIVGSRHYTNPKVELESLDIGYGWRFLDMGMKKCQI
;
A
#
# COMPACT_ATOMS: atom_id res chain seq x y z
N MET A 1 31.70 19.98 33.10
CA MET A 1 31.40 18.91 32.13
C MET A 1 30.33 19.45 31.19
N SER A 2 30.71 19.81 29.97
CA SER A 2 29.79 20.36 28.98
C SER A 2 28.98 19.21 28.39
N SER A 3 27.68 19.13 28.66
CA SER A 3 26.82 18.15 28.00
C SER A 3 26.62 18.59 26.56
N LEU A 4 27.04 17.76 25.60
CA LEU A 4 26.70 17.93 24.19
C LEU A 4 25.19 17.71 24.03
N PHE A 5 24.42 18.79 24.11
CA PHE A 5 23.03 18.79 23.68
C PHE A 5 23.03 18.90 22.15
N LEU A 6 22.69 17.81 21.48
CA LEU A 6 22.38 17.88 20.06
C LEU A 6 21.04 18.61 19.92
N ALA A 7 20.99 19.63 19.06
CA ALA A 7 19.78 20.38 18.80
C ALA A 7 18.68 19.46 18.22
N ASN A 8 17.43 19.71 18.58
CA ASN A 8 16.30 18.87 18.17
C ASN A 8 16.16 18.82 16.64
N GLU A 9 16.54 19.88 15.95
CA GLU A 9 16.54 20.00 14.50
C GLU A 9 17.53 19.01 13.85
N LEU A 10 18.70 18.82 14.47
CA LEU A 10 19.70 17.84 14.01
C LEU A 10 19.23 16.42 14.27
N LEU A 11 18.57 16.17 15.41
CA LEU A 11 17.96 14.87 15.70
C LEU A 11 16.86 14.52 14.70
N ASP A 12 15.99 15.49 14.36
CA ASP A 12 14.93 15.30 13.37
C ASP A 12 15.50 15.05 11.97
N LEU A 13 16.57 15.75 11.59
CA LEU A 13 17.31 15.48 10.36
C LEU A 13 17.89 14.05 10.34
N ILE A 14 18.55 13.60 11.41
CA ILE A 14 19.12 12.25 11.48
C ILE A 14 18.01 11.20 11.37
N VAL A 15 16.96 11.35 12.18
CA VAL A 15 15.80 10.44 12.17
C VAL A 15 15.11 10.43 10.80
N GLY A 16 15.03 11.57 10.14
CA GLY A 16 14.45 11.71 8.81
C GLY A 16 15.25 11.05 7.67
N HIS A 17 16.53 10.72 7.90
CA HIS A 17 17.36 10.00 6.92
C HIS A 17 17.38 8.48 7.14
N LEU A 18 16.84 7.98 8.26
CA LEU A 18 16.75 6.55 8.51
C LEU A 18 15.63 5.92 7.68
N ASP A 19 15.93 4.81 7.02
CA ASP A 19 14.97 4.07 6.21
C ASP A 19 14.22 3.03 7.06
N ALA A 20 12.92 3.26 7.30
CA ALA A 20 12.10 2.35 8.09
C ALA A 20 11.88 0.96 7.45
N ASP A 21 12.21 0.81 6.16
CA ASP A 21 12.17 -0.48 5.44
C ASP A 21 13.47 -1.28 5.62
N SER A 22 14.59 -0.61 5.92
CA SER A 22 15.85 -1.27 6.28
C SER A 22 15.75 -1.87 7.69
N PRO A 23 16.02 -3.18 7.88
CA PRO A 23 15.95 -3.80 9.21
C PRO A 23 16.90 -3.19 10.24
N ALA A 24 18.01 -2.58 9.80
CA ALA A 24 18.97 -1.92 10.69
C ALA A 24 18.43 -0.56 11.16
N ASP A 25 17.99 0.26 10.22
CA ASP A 25 17.47 1.61 10.48
C ASP A 25 16.14 1.57 11.21
N ARG A 26 15.27 0.61 10.89
CA ARG A 26 14.04 0.36 11.64
C ARG A 26 14.33 0.03 13.10
N ARG A 27 15.34 -0.80 13.38
CA ARG A 27 15.76 -1.08 14.75
C ARG A 27 16.28 0.17 15.43
N ALA A 28 17.08 0.99 14.75
CA ALA A 28 17.56 2.26 15.29
C ALA A 28 16.40 3.22 15.65
N LEU A 29 15.42 3.39 14.74
CA LEU A 29 14.22 4.20 14.97
C LEU A 29 13.43 3.73 16.20
N LEU A 30 13.23 2.42 16.33
CA LEU A 30 12.54 1.82 17.47
C LEU A 30 13.33 2.02 18.77
N SER A 31 14.66 1.81 18.76
CA SER A 31 15.51 2.08 19.91
C SER A 31 15.46 3.55 20.33
N CYS A 32 15.52 4.49 19.39
CA CYS A 32 15.37 5.92 19.67
C CYS A 32 14.01 6.25 20.29
N ALA A 33 12.93 5.59 19.85
CA ALA A 33 11.58 5.78 20.40
C ALA A 33 11.44 5.38 21.89
N LEU A 34 12.35 4.53 22.38
CA LEU A 34 12.37 4.05 23.76
C LEU A 34 13.19 4.97 24.69
N VAL A 35 14.08 5.81 24.16
CA VAL A 35 14.98 6.65 24.96
C VAL A 35 14.21 7.76 25.69
N ASN A 36 13.40 8.55 24.98
CA ASN A 36 12.60 9.61 25.59
C ASN A 36 11.39 10.00 24.70
N ASN A 37 10.52 10.86 25.24
CA ASN A 37 9.29 11.25 24.54
C ASN A 37 9.55 12.11 23.28
N ALA A 38 10.58 12.96 23.27
CA ALA A 38 10.89 13.79 22.10
C ALA A 38 11.31 12.93 20.91
N LEU A 39 12.24 12.00 21.13
CA LEU A 39 12.67 11.04 20.11
C LEU A 39 11.53 10.12 19.67
N ARG A 40 10.68 9.69 20.60
CA ARG A 40 9.45 8.93 20.26
C ARG A 40 8.56 9.70 19.30
N MET A 41 8.37 10.99 19.51
CA MET A 41 7.54 11.83 18.65
C MET A 41 8.18 12.07 17.27
N MET A 42 9.51 12.13 17.19
CA MET A 42 10.25 12.26 15.93
C MET A 42 10.26 10.96 15.11
N THR A 43 10.43 9.81 15.76
CA THR A 43 10.61 8.51 15.07
C THR A 43 9.30 7.84 14.69
N ARG A 44 8.22 8.01 15.47
CA ARG A 44 6.91 7.40 15.17
C ARG A 44 6.42 7.66 13.74
N PRO A 45 6.43 8.92 13.24
CA PRO A 45 6.02 9.22 11.88
C PRO A 45 6.82 8.44 10.84
N GLN A 46 8.11 8.19 11.07
CA GLN A 46 8.95 7.44 10.13
C GLN A 46 8.63 5.94 10.17
N VAL A 47 8.49 5.36 11.36
CA VAL A 47 8.20 3.92 11.54
C VAL A 47 6.86 3.51 10.93
N PHE A 48 5.83 4.36 11.06
CA PHE A 48 4.48 4.08 10.57
C PHE A 48 4.16 4.72 9.21
N ARG A 49 5.12 5.42 8.58
CA ARG A 49 4.91 6.07 7.29
C ARG A 49 4.50 5.08 6.21
N ARG A 50 5.21 3.95 6.16
CA ARG A 50 4.97 2.83 5.24
C ARG A 50 4.60 1.60 6.05
N VAL A 51 3.42 1.07 5.80
CA VAL A 51 2.90 -0.14 6.44
C VAL A 51 2.76 -1.21 5.39
N LYS A 52 3.25 -2.41 5.72
CA LYS A 52 3.07 -3.61 4.90
C LYS A 52 2.14 -4.56 5.65
N ILE A 53 1.10 -5.04 4.99
CA ILE A 53 0.20 -6.07 5.51
C ILE A 53 0.07 -7.21 4.52
N SER A 54 -0.15 -8.42 5.02
CA SER A 54 -0.31 -9.62 4.19
C SER A 54 -1.73 -10.14 4.19
N TYR A 55 -2.13 -10.75 3.06
CA TYR A 55 -3.34 -11.56 2.90
C TYR A 55 -3.05 -12.80 2.07
N GLU A 56 -3.90 -13.81 2.18
CA GLU A 56 -3.82 -15.02 1.35
C GLU A 56 -4.90 -15.03 0.26
N PRO A 57 -4.58 -15.49 -0.97
CA PRO A 57 -5.57 -15.70 -2.01
C PRO A 57 -6.33 -17.02 -1.80
N SER A 58 -7.62 -17.04 -2.14
CA SER A 58 -8.44 -18.25 -2.22
C SER A 58 -8.42 -18.88 -3.62
N THR A 59 -8.66 -20.19 -3.72
CA THR A 59 -8.36 -20.99 -4.92
C THR A 59 -9.45 -21.03 -6.01
N LYS A 60 -10.65 -20.49 -5.75
CA LYS A 60 -11.78 -20.58 -6.70
C LYS A 60 -12.11 -19.29 -7.43
N GLN A 61 -11.73 -18.16 -6.85
CA GLN A 61 -11.91 -16.79 -7.35
C GLN A 61 -10.80 -15.96 -6.69
N THR A 62 -10.34 -14.87 -7.31
CA THR A 62 -9.28 -14.02 -6.72
C THR A 62 -9.84 -13.23 -5.53
N VAL A 63 -10.10 -13.93 -4.43
CA VAL A 63 -10.60 -13.42 -3.15
C VAL A 63 -9.45 -13.46 -2.15
N PHE A 64 -9.27 -12.38 -1.39
CA PHE A 64 -8.28 -12.28 -0.32
C PHE A 64 -8.90 -12.64 1.03
N THR A 65 -8.11 -13.18 1.94
CA THR A 65 -8.61 -13.68 3.23
C THR A 65 -7.85 -13.11 4.43
N ASP A 66 -8.60 -12.77 5.47
CA ASP A 66 -8.11 -12.57 6.84
C ASP A 66 -7.89 -13.96 7.45
N SER A 67 -6.79 -14.60 7.05
CA SER A 67 -6.35 -15.87 7.63
C SER A 67 -5.56 -15.63 8.93
N LYS A 68 -5.27 -16.71 9.67
CA LYS A 68 -4.35 -16.66 10.83
C LYS A 68 -2.94 -16.14 10.51
N PHE A 69 -2.55 -16.10 9.24
CA PHE A 69 -1.25 -15.59 8.78
C PHE A 69 -1.36 -14.23 8.08
N ALA A 70 -2.57 -13.72 7.88
CA ALA A 70 -2.81 -12.36 7.43
C ALA A 70 -2.57 -11.39 8.59
N THR A 71 -1.97 -10.25 8.29
CA THR A 71 -1.70 -9.21 9.31
C THR A 71 -2.71 -8.05 9.24
N GLY A 72 -3.70 -8.14 8.35
CA GLY A 72 -4.72 -7.11 8.17
C GLY A 72 -5.53 -6.87 9.44
N ALA A 73 -6.13 -7.92 10.02
CA ALA A 73 -6.91 -7.81 11.25
C ALA A 73 -6.10 -7.24 12.42
N GLU A 74 -4.87 -7.71 12.64
CA GLU A 74 -3.98 -7.18 13.68
C GLU A 74 -3.70 -5.68 13.49
N PHE A 75 -3.41 -5.26 12.26
CA PHE A 75 -3.19 -3.85 11.98
C PHE A 75 -4.45 -3.00 12.19
N LEU A 76 -5.62 -3.52 11.81
CA LEU A 76 -6.91 -2.86 12.06
C LEU A 76 -7.14 -2.64 13.55
N ASP A 77 -6.83 -3.63 14.40
CA ASP A 77 -6.94 -3.51 15.85
C ASP A 77 -5.98 -2.45 16.40
N ILE A 78 -4.74 -2.40 15.89
CA ILE A 78 -3.75 -1.39 16.30
C ILE A 78 -4.26 0.03 16.02
N ILE A 79 -4.76 0.29 14.81
CA ILE A 79 -5.23 1.63 14.43
C ILE A 79 -6.57 2.00 15.06
N THR A 80 -7.43 1.01 15.34
CA THR A 80 -8.68 1.23 16.07
C THR A 80 -8.41 1.64 17.51
N ASN A 81 -7.44 0.99 18.17
CA ASN A 81 -7.05 1.32 19.54
C ASN A 81 -6.14 2.56 19.62
N ASN A 82 -5.41 2.88 18.54
CA ASN A 82 -4.50 4.03 18.48
C ASN A 82 -4.72 4.84 17.18
N PRO A 83 -5.80 5.62 17.08
CA PRO A 83 -6.18 6.32 15.83
C PRO A 83 -5.12 7.28 15.28
N LEU A 84 -4.24 7.79 16.15
CA LEU A 84 -3.12 8.63 15.75
C LEU A 84 -2.17 7.94 14.76
N ILE A 85 -2.03 6.61 14.84
CA ILE A 85 -1.19 5.83 13.92
C ILE A 85 -1.74 5.90 12.50
N ALA A 86 -3.06 5.79 12.31
CA ALA A 86 -3.69 5.89 10.99
C ALA A 86 -3.36 7.22 10.29
N GLY A 87 -3.24 8.30 11.06
CA GLY A 87 -2.87 9.63 10.57
C GLY A 87 -1.39 9.79 10.19
N LEU A 88 -0.54 8.78 10.44
CA LEU A 88 0.88 8.75 10.07
C LEU A 88 1.14 7.94 8.80
N VAL A 89 0.24 6.99 8.46
CA VAL A 89 0.41 6.11 7.30
C VAL A 89 0.20 6.91 6.01
N LYS A 90 1.24 6.93 5.18
CA LYS A 90 1.22 7.53 3.83
C LYS A 90 1.31 6.48 2.73
N GLU A 91 1.85 5.31 3.04
CA GLU A 91 2.07 4.24 2.08
C GLU A 91 1.56 2.92 2.67
N LEU A 92 0.64 2.26 1.98
CA LEU A 92 0.12 0.95 2.35
C LEU A 92 0.51 -0.06 1.25
N VAL A 93 1.23 -1.09 1.66
CA VAL A 93 1.65 -2.20 0.80
C VAL A 93 0.90 -3.45 1.22
N ILE A 94 0.15 -4.02 0.28
CA ILE A 94 -0.52 -5.29 0.43
C ILE A 94 0.36 -6.36 -0.20
N GLU A 95 0.76 -7.34 0.58
CA GLU A 95 1.48 -8.52 0.12
C GLU A 95 0.52 -9.70 0.06
N VAL A 96 0.33 -10.24 -1.13
CA VAL A 96 -0.44 -11.47 -1.30
C VAL A 96 0.53 -12.64 -1.22
N VAL A 97 0.37 -13.47 -0.18
CA VAL A 97 1.28 -14.59 0.12
C VAL A 97 0.53 -15.90 -0.04
N LEU A 98 1.10 -16.84 -0.79
CA LEU A 98 0.66 -18.23 -0.81
C LEU A 98 1.27 -18.97 0.37
N LEU A 99 0.55 -19.03 1.49
CA LEU A 99 0.90 -19.92 2.59
C LEU A 99 0.11 -21.20 2.44
N GLY A 100 0.79 -22.35 2.51
CA GLY A 100 0.21 -23.65 2.21
C GLY A 100 -1.13 -23.91 2.90
N VAL A 101 -2.03 -24.54 2.14
CA VAL A 101 -3.45 -24.85 2.44
C VAL A 101 -3.66 -25.43 3.85
N SER A 102 -3.83 -24.62 4.90
CA SER A 102 -4.22 -25.11 6.25
C SER A 102 -4.61 -24.03 7.28
N GLY A 103 -5.11 -22.88 6.86
CA GLY A 103 -5.70 -21.87 7.76
C GLY A 103 -7.21 -22.05 7.92
N SER A 104 -7.75 -21.79 9.11
CA SER A 104 -9.16 -21.36 9.20
C SER A 104 -9.26 -20.00 8.50
N ILE A 105 -10.21 -19.88 7.58
CA ILE A 105 -10.54 -18.62 6.92
C ILE A 105 -11.62 -17.95 7.76
N ASP A 106 -11.33 -16.78 8.32
CA ASP A 106 -12.28 -16.08 9.17
C ASP A 106 -13.17 -15.13 8.33
N ILE A 107 -12.56 -14.28 7.50
CA ILE A 107 -13.26 -13.30 6.66
C ILE A 107 -12.60 -13.22 5.28
N CYS A 108 -13.40 -13.12 4.23
CA CYS A 108 -12.99 -12.99 2.83
C CYS A 108 -13.27 -11.57 2.30
N SER A 109 -12.58 -11.16 1.24
CA SER A 109 -12.72 -9.84 0.60
C SER A 109 -14.05 -9.63 -0.14
N ASP A 110 -14.85 -10.68 -0.34
CA ASP A 110 -16.24 -10.55 -0.77
C ASP A 110 -17.16 -10.00 0.35
N ASN A 111 -16.70 -10.01 1.60
CA ASN A 111 -17.39 -9.47 2.76
C ASN A 111 -16.96 -8.03 3.06
N GLU A 112 -17.93 -7.13 3.29
CA GLU A 112 -17.67 -5.71 3.65
C GLU A 112 -16.88 -5.55 4.95
N MET A 113 -16.92 -6.55 5.84
CA MET A 113 -16.18 -6.56 7.11
C MET A 113 -14.70 -6.92 6.97
N PHE A 114 -14.24 -7.26 5.75
CA PHE A 114 -12.85 -7.56 5.48
C PHE A 114 -11.93 -6.43 5.94
N SER A 115 -10.84 -6.78 6.62
CA SER A 115 -10.02 -5.81 7.36
C SER A 115 -9.45 -4.70 6.46
N LEU A 116 -9.10 -5.01 5.20
CA LEU A 116 -8.51 -4.05 4.27
C LEU A 116 -9.41 -2.84 4.02
N TYR A 117 -10.71 -3.08 3.81
CA TYR A 117 -11.67 -2.02 3.54
C TYR A 117 -11.77 -1.08 4.74
N ARG A 118 -11.87 -1.66 5.94
CA ARG A 118 -11.93 -0.89 7.20
C ARG A 118 -10.65 -0.12 7.49
N ILE A 119 -9.48 -0.69 7.19
CA ILE A 119 -8.18 -0.01 7.34
C ILE A 119 -8.14 1.23 6.47
N THR A 120 -8.36 1.07 5.16
CA THR A 120 -8.19 2.16 4.19
C THR A 120 -9.16 3.33 4.37
N HIS A 121 -10.34 3.10 4.95
CA HIS A 121 -11.23 4.18 5.37
C HIS A 121 -10.64 5.05 6.49
N GLN A 122 -9.82 4.49 7.38
CA GLN A 122 -9.18 5.23 8.47
C GLN A 122 -7.90 5.95 8.03
N LEU A 123 -7.26 5.52 6.93
CA LEU A 123 -6.00 6.10 6.43
C LEU A 123 -6.24 7.38 5.61
N ALA A 124 -6.69 8.45 6.28
CA ALA A 124 -7.04 9.71 5.62
C ALA A 124 -5.88 10.40 4.87
N LYS A 125 -4.63 10.11 5.24
CA LYS A 125 -3.41 10.67 4.61
C LYS A 125 -2.71 9.69 3.66
N LEU A 126 -3.36 8.59 3.28
CA LEU A 126 -2.81 7.63 2.34
C LEU A 126 -2.51 8.29 0.99
N GLN A 127 -1.26 8.18 0.54
CA GLN A 127 -0.78 8.76 -0.71
C GLN A 127 -0.35 7.68 -1.71
N LYS A 128 0.16 6.54 -1.22
CA LYS A 128 0.55 5.41 -2.05
C LYS A 128 -0.15 4.15 -1.60
N PHE A 129 -0.66 3.41 -2.56
CA PHE A 129 -1.23 2.09 -2.34
C PHE A 129 -0.63 1.13 -3.35
N SER A 130 -0.22 -0.05 -2.88
CA SER A 130 0.35 -1.08 -3.74
C SER A 130 -0.14 -2.45 -3.35
N ILE A 131 -0.52 -3.28 -4.31
CA ILE A 131 -0.75 -4.72 -4.11
C ILE A 131 0.29 -5.49 -4.92
N ALA A 132 1.04 -6.36 -4.25
CA ALA A 132 2.09 -7.16 -4.85
C ALA A 132 1.97 -8.62 -4.40
N SER A 133 2.31 -9.54 -5.30
CA SER A 133 2.54 -10.96 -4.99
C SER A 133 3.93 -11.34 -5.46
N SER A 134 4.54 -12.28 -4.75
CA SER A 134 5.85 -12.84 -5.12
C SER A 134 5.75 -13.88 -6.24
N SER A 135 4.57 -14.47 -6.48
CA SER A 135 4.42 -15.62 -7.37
C SER A 135 3.19 -15.58 -8.28
N ASP A 136 2.17 -14.80 -7.92
CA ASP A 136 0.87 -14.85 -8.60
C ASP A 136 0.58 -13.59 -9.38
N ILE A 137 -0.10 -13.80 -10.50
CA ILE A 137 -0.76 -12.77 -11.29
C ILE A 137 -2.23 -13.15 -11.34
N PHE A 138 -3.09 -12.18 -11.07
CA PHE A 138 -4.53 -12.38 -11.05
C PHE A 138 -5.18 -11.75 -12.29
N LEU A 139 -6.11 -12.46 -12.92
CA LEU A 139 -6.95 -11.85 -13.94
C LEU A 139 -7.91 -10.87 -13.26
N TRP A 140 -8.00 -9.65 -13.78
CA TRP A 140 -8.91 -8.65 -13.24
C TRP A 140 -10.37 -9.15 -13.23
N GLU A 141 -10.79 -9.81 -14.31
CA GLU A 141 -12.15 -10.36 -14.46
C GLU A 141 -12.50 -11.41 -13.40
N ASP A 142 -11.50 -12.12 -12.86
CA ASP A 142 -11.67 -13.13 -11.81
C ASP A 142 -11.66 -12.54 -10.39
N THR A 143 -11.31 -11.26 -10.26
CA THR A 143 -11.36 -10.54 -8.98
C THR A 143 -12.81 -10.25 -8.61
N GLU A 144 -13.22 -10.51 -7.37
CA GLU A 144 -14.60 -10.25 -6.98
C GLU A 144 -14.95 -8.77 -7.01
N LYS A 145 -16.24 -8.48 -7.25
CA LYS A 145 -16.75 -7.12 -7.48
C LYS A 145 -16.43 -6.16 -6.33
N THR A 146 -16.42 -6.64 -5.09
CA THR A 146 -16.14 -5.82 -3.91
C THR A 146 -14.70 -5.28 -3.96
N THR A 147 -13.70 -6.13 -4.21
CA THR A 147 -12.31 -5.68 -4.42
C THR A 147 -12.18 -4.80 -5.64
N GLN A 148 -12.88 -5.11 -6.75
CA GLN A 148 -12.83 -4.26 -7.94
C GLN A 148 -13.30 -2.82 -7.65
N LEU A 149 -14.44 -2.67 -6.98
CA LEU A 149 -15.00 -1.37 -6.58
C LEU A 149 -14.07 -0.66 -5.60
N PHE A 150 -13.53 -1.39 -4.63
CA PHE A 150 -12.55 -0.87 -3.68
C PHE A 150 -11.32 -0.30 -4.39
N LEU A 151 -10.77 -1.00 -5.38
CA LEU A 151 -9.59 -0.53 -6.12
C LEU A 151 -9.90 0.70 -6.98
N TYR A 152 -11.12 0.82 -7.51
CA TYR A 152 -11.56 2.05 -8.19
C TYR A 152 -11.64 3.22 -7.21
N GLU A 153 -12.17 3.00 -6.01
CA GLU A 153 -12.21 4.05 -4.97
C GLU A 153 -10.79 4.48 -4.58
N ILE A 154 -9.89 3.53 -4.33
CA ILE A 154 -8.51 3.81 -3.98
C ILE A 154 -7.80 4.59 -5.09
N ALA A 155 -7.95 4.19 -6.36
CA ALA A 155 -7.37 4.89 -7.50
C ALA A 155 -7.78 6.37 -7.56
N SER A 156 -9.00 6.71 -7.11
CA SER A 156 -9.49 8.09 -7.03
C SER A 156 -8.84 8.93 -5.93
N ARG A 157 -8.35 8.28 -4.87
CA ARG A 157 -7.88 8.93 -3.63
C ARG A 157 -6.36 9.10 -3.57
N VAL A 158 -5.60 8.15 -4.11
CA VAL A 158 -4.14 8.09 -3.96
C VAL A 158 -3.39 8.85 -5.05
N ARG A 159 -2.13 9.20 -4.77
CA ARG A 159 -1.19 9.80 -5.72
C ARG A 159 -0.38 8.75 -6.48
N SER A 160 -0.10 7.61 -5.84
CA SER A 160 0.62 6.49 -6.44
C SER A 160 -0.19 5.21 -6.27
N LEU A 161 -0.38 4.48 -7.37
CA LEU A 161 -1.04 3.19 -7.37
C LEU A 161 -0.15 2.15 -8.06
N ASP A 162 0.12 1.04 -7.38
CA ASP A 162 0.74 -0.15 -7.96
C ASP A 162 -0.24 -1.33 -7.84
N VAL A 163 -0.75 -1.76 -8.98
CA VAL A 163 -1.68 -2.88 -9.13
C VAL A 163 -1.14 -3.87 -10.16
N SER A 164 0.20 -3.95 -10.28
CA SER A 164 0.89 -4.82 -11.23
C SER A 164 0.71 -6.32 -11.00
N ILE A 165 0.06 -6.69 -9.90
CA ILE A 165 -0.41 -8.06 -9.66
C ILE A 165 -1.62 -8.44 -10.53
N PHE A 166 -2.38 -7.45 -11.01
CA PHE A 166 -3.57 -7.69 -11.84
C PHE A 166 -3.23 -7.55 -13.32
N LYS A 167 -3.59 -8.58 -14.07
CA LYS A 167 -3.61 -8.58 -15.52
C LYS A 167 -4.95 -8.04 -16.01
N ASP A 168 -4.89 -7.29 -17.10
CA ASP A 168 -6.00 -6.67 -17.82
C ASP A 168 -6.75 -5.66 -16.93
N PHE A 169 -5.99 -4.83 -16.18
CA PHE A 169 -6.56 -3.83 -15.28
C PHE A 169 -7.29 -2.75 -16.08
N PRO A 170 -8.55 -2.40 -15.72
CA PRO A 170 -9.40 -1.63 -16.60
C PRO A 170 -9.08 -0.14 -16.54
N LEU A 171 -9.01 0.50 -17.72
CA LEU A 171 -8.81 1.95 -17.81
C LEU A 171 -9.91 2.76 -17.11
N SER A 172 -11.11 2.22 -17.01
CA SER A 172 -12.23 2.88 -16.33
C SER A 172 -11.95 3.18 -14.86
N ALA A 173 -11.05 2.43 -14.21
CA ALA A 173 -10.62 2.67 -12.84
C ALA A 173 -10.03 4.09 -12.64
N PHE A 174 -9.49 4.69 -13.71
CA PHE A 174 -8.76 5.95 -13.65
C PHE A 174 -9.62 7.16 -14.00
N LEU A 175 -10.89 6.99 -14.38
CA LEU A 175 -11.75 8.10 -14.79
C LEU A 175 -11.88 9.18 -13.70
N ASN A 176 -11.90 8.78 -12.42
CA ASN A 176 -11.99 9.72 -11.31
C ASN A 176 -10.65 9.96 -10.59
N ALA A 177 -9.54 9.45 -11.15
CA ALA A 177 -8.21 9.46 -10.54
C ALA A 177 -7.44 10.77 -10.72
N LYS A 178 -8.07 11.91 -10.39
CA LYS A 178 -7.50 13.26 -10.60
C LYS A 178 -6.18 13.49 -9.83
N LYS A 179 -6.00 12.81 -8.70
CA LYS A 179 -4.82 12.91 -7.84
C LYS A 179 -3.68 11.98 -8.26
N LEU A 180 -3.98 10.98 -9.09
CA LEU A 180 -3.01 9.97 -9.50
C LEU A 180 -1.91 10.63 -10.34
N ARG A 181 -0.67 10.33 -9.99
CA ARG A 181 0.56 10.82 -10.64
C ARG A 181 1.48 9.69 -11.03
N THR A 182 1.50 8.62 -10.24
CA THR A 182 2.30 7.43 -10.52
C THR A 182 1.38 6.23 -10.65
N LEU A 183 1.46 5.53 -11.77
CA LEU A 183 0.73 4.30 -12.01
C LEU A 183 1.70 3.18 -12.39
N ARG A 184 1.53 2.03 -11.77
CA ARG A 184 2.19 0.78 -12.13
C ARG A 184 1.18 -0.33 -12.30
N VAL A 185 1.19 -0.93 -13.48
CA VAL A 185 0.23 -1.95 -13.94
C VAL A 185 0.99 -3.01 -14.72
N GLN A 186 0.45 -4.22 -14.79
CA GLN A 186 1.02 -5.24 -15.65
C GLN A 186 0.72 -4.96 -17.12
N ASN A 187 -0.56 -4.77 -17.39
CA ASN A 187 -1.14 -4.35 -18.66
C ASN A 187 -2.52 -3.75 -18.39
N LEU A 188 -3.11 -3.13 -19.40
CA LEU A 188 -4.38 -2.42 -19.29
C LEU A 188 -5.40 -3.06 -20.22
N ASP A 189 -6.64 -3.21 -19.75
CA ASP A 189 -7.77 -3.49 -20.62
C ASP A 189 -8.28 -2.18 -21.24
N TRP A 190 -8.18 -2.13 -22.58
CA TRP A 190 -8.57 -0.98 -23.40
C TRP A 190 -10.04 -1.01 -23.81
N ASN A 191 -10.78 -2.06 -23.43
CA ASN A 191 -12.21 -2.18 -23.72
C ASN A 191 -13.03 -1.20 -22.87
N ILE A 192 -13.05 0.07 -23.27
CA ILE A 192 -14.00 1.05 -22.75
C ILE A 192 -15.35 0.74 -23.42
N VAL A 193 -16.06 -0.26 -22.91
CA VAL A 193 -17.37 -0.64 -23.41
C VAL A 193 -18.34 0.52 -23.14
N GLY A 194 -18.69 1.28 -24.18
CA GLY A 194 -20.02 1.90 -24.29
C GLY A 194 -20.20 3.40 -24.06
N SER A 195 -19.23 4.28 -24.33
CA SER A 195 -19.44 5.71 -24.07
C SER A 195 -18.78 6.65 -25.07
N ARG A 196 -19.49 6.91 -26.16
CA ARG A 196 -19.18 7.97 -27.15
C ARG A 196 -19.25 9.40 -26.58
N HIS A 197 -19.33 9.58 -25.25
CA HIS A 197 -19.56 10.85 -24.58
C HIS A 197 -18.69 11.13 -23.34
N TYR A 198 -17.66 10.34 -23.04
CA TYR A 198 -16.75 10.76 -21.98
C TYR A 198 -15.86 11.91 -22.47
N THR A 199 -16.09 13.10 -21.91
CA THR A 199 -15.04 14.11 -21.79
C THR A 199 -13.94 13.46 -20.96
N ASN A 200 -12.96 12.85 -21.63
CA ASN A 200 -11.92 12.08 -20.97
C ASN A 200 -11.28 12.93 -19.87
N PRO A 201 -11.50 12.59 -18.58
CA PRO A 201 -10.82 13.27 -17.50
C PRO A 201 -9.33 12.97 -17.69
N LYS A 202 -8.56 14.02 -17.98
CA LYS A 202 -7.13 13.91 -18.25
C LYS A 202 -6.42 13.58 -16.94
N VAL A 203 -6.08 12.32 -16.74
CA VAL A 203 -5.18 11.92 -15.65
C VAL A 203 -3.78 12.41 -16.02
N GLU A 204 -3.22 13.29 -15.20
CA GLU A 204 -1.88 13.84 -15.39
C GLU A 204 -0.84 12.93 -14.72
N LEU A 205 -0.51 11.82 -15.39
CA LEU A 205 0.55 10.94 -14.89
C LEU A 205 1.92 11.61 -15.08
N GLU A 206 2.68 11.68 -13.98
CA GLU A 206 4.10 12.00 -13.96
C GLU A 206 4.96 10.77 -14.28
N SER A 207 4.45 9.57 -13.98
CA SER A 207 5.14 8.30 -14.19
C SER A 207 4.14 7.18 -14.49
N LEU A 208 4.44 6.39 -15.52
CA LEU A 208 3.69 5.20 -15.92
C LEU A 208 4.67 4.04 -16.13
N ASP A 209 4.47 2.97 -15.38
CA ASP A 209 5.22 1.71 -15.53
C ASP A 209 4.24 0.60 -15.97
N ILE A 210 4.49 0.02 -17.14
CA ILE A 210 3.70 -1.07 -17.71
C ILE A 210 4.62 -2.26 -17.88
N GLY A 211 4.21 -3.39 -17.31
CA GLY A 211 4.82 -4.67 -17.59
C GLY A 211 4.99 -5.52 -16.34
N TYR A 212 5.67 -6.65 -16.52
CA TYR A 212 5.97 -7.58 -15.46
C TYR A 212 6.91 -6.93 -14.45
N GLY A 213 6.35 -6.54 -13.31
CA GLY A 213 7.08 -5.93 -12.22
C GLY A 213 7.90 -6.92 -11.40
N TRP A 214 8.86 -7.64 -12.00
CA TRP A 214 9.82 -8.47 -11.26
C TRP A 214 10.84 -7.54 -10.57
N ARG A 215 10.40 -6.80 -9.54
CA ARG A 215 11.28 -5.96 -8.70
C ARG A 215 11.17 -6.32 -7.22
N PHE A 216 11.02 -7.61 -6.92
CA PHE A 216 11.42 -8.14 -5.61
C PHE A 216 12.94 -8.34 -5.48
N LEU A 217 13.72 -7.96 -6.51
CA LEU A 217 15.18 -7.81 -6.38
C LEU A 217 15.53 -6.33 -6.46
N ASP A 218 15.82 -5.80 -5.28
CA ASP A 218 16.39 -4.49 -5.02
C ASP A 218 17.79 -4.37 -5.63
N MET A 219 17.87 -4.15 -6.94
CA MET A 219 19.06 -3.62 -7.60
C MET A 219 18.66 -2.40 -8.42
N GLY A 220 19.16 -1.24 -7.97
CA GLY A 220 18.86 0.09 -8.47
C GLY A 220 18.58 0.17 -9.97
N MET A 221 17.31 0.37 -10.32
CA MET A 221 16.95 0.70 -11.69
C MET A 221 17.09 2.21 -11.90
N LYS A 222 18.03 2.57 -12.77
CA LYS A 222 18.12 3.89 -13.40
C LYS A 222 16.77 4.23 -14.03
N LYS A 223 16.22 5.39 -13.65
CA LYS A 223 15.08 6.00 -14.32
C LYS A 223 15.48 6.33 -15.76
N CYS A 224 14.73 5.85 -16.75
CA CYS A 224 14.71 6.50 -18.05
C CYS A 224 13.90 7.79 -17.91
N GLN A 225 14.56 8.94 -18.01
CA GLN A 225 13.90 10.23 -18.19
C GLN A 225 13.49 10.34 -19.67
N ILE A 226 12.24 10.77 -19.88
CA ILE A 226 11.74 11.23 -21.19
C ILE A 226 12.32 12.61 -21.47
#